data_AF-A0A1H1RGF1-F1
#
_entry.id   AF-A0A1H1RGF1-F1
#
_cell.length_a   1.000
_cell.length_b   1.000
_cell.length_c   1.000
_cell.angle_alpha   90.00
_cell.angle_beta   90.00
_cell.angle_gamma   90.00
#
_symmetry.space_group_name_H-M   'P 1'
#
loop_
_entity.id
_entity.type
_entity.pdbx_description
1 polymer ?
#
loop_
_entity_poly.entity_id
_entity_poly.type
_entity_poly.pdbx_seq_one_letter_code
_entity_poly.pdbx_strand_id
1 'polypeptide(L)'
;MQLTEKHITFIENSLSLYGVENIDLRDDLLDHICTYIENQDSEDFNELYQQALQKFGGYASFKNLQLETNHQKFAKEIITINKVKFAAGFLIILLLVVSLVFQMMQWPYANAYLLAAIAVSVLVILPAHFYAAYKKSIHKYS
;
A
#
# COMPACT_ATOMS: atom_id res chain seq x y z
N MET A 1 -8.46 10.02 -34.21
CA MET A 1 -9.90 10.36 -34.00
C MET A 1 -10.05 11.33 -32.83
N GLN A 2 -11.05 12.22 -32.77
CA GLN A 2 -11.34 12.96 -31.51
C GLN A 2 -12.42 12.24 -30.68
N LEU A 3 -12.14 11.99 -29.40
CA LEU A 3 -13.09 11.34 -28.51
C LEU A 3 -14.22 12.29 -28.09
N THR A 4 -15.41 11.73 -27.92
CA THR A 4 -16.55 12.45 -27.34
C THR A 4 -16.70 12.07 -25.87
N GLU A 5 -17.33 12.93 -25.07
CA GLU A 5 -17.66 12.64 -23.67
C GLU A 5 -18.33 11.27 -23.49
N LYS A 6 -19.21 10.88 -24.41
CA LYS A 6 -19.88 9.57 -24.38
C LYS A 6 -18.89 8.41 -24.50
N HIS A 7 -17.84 8.56 -25.30
CA HIS A 7 -16.79 7.53 -25.45
C HIS A 7 -15.95 7.42 -24.17
N ILE A 8 -15.60 8.56 -23.56
CA ILE A 8 -14.83 8.60 -22.31
C ILE A 8 -15.63 7.94 -21.18
N THR A 9 -16.90 8.31 -21.02
CA THR A 9 -17.80 7.70 -20.04
C THR A 9 -18.00 6.20 -20.30
N PHE A 10 -18.05 5.78 -21.56
CA PHE A 10 -18.13 4.35 -21.89
C PHE A 10 -16.89 3.58 -21.45
N ILE A 11 -15.69 4.11 -21.71
CA ILE A 11 -14.42 3.47 -21.31
C ILE A 11 -14.34 3.36 -19.79
N GLU A 12 -14.63 4.45 -19.08
CA GLU A 12 -14.61 4.50 -17.61
C GLU A 12 -15.58 3.47 -17.00
N ASN A 13 -16.84 3.46 -17.46
CA ASN A 13 -17.84 2.51 -17.00
C ASN A 13 -17.44 1.06 -17.30
N SER A 14 -16.82 0.81 -18.46
CA SER A 14 -16.34 -0.52 -18.81
C SER A 14 -15.23 -0.97 -17.86
N LEU A 15 -14.21 -0.13 -17.62
CA LEU A 15 -13.13 -0.43 -16.67
C LEU A 15 -13.68 -0.73 -15.26
N SER A 16 -14.66 0.05 -14.80
CA SER A 16 -15.33 -0.19 -13.51
C SER A 16 -16.12 -1.49 -13.51
N LEU A 17 -16.89 -1.79 -14.56
CA LEU A 17 -17.71 -3.00 -14.68
C LEU A 17 -16.87 -4.28 -14.69
N TYR A 18 -15.69 -4.25 -15.29
CA TYR A 18 -14.79 -5.40 -15.39
C TYR A 18 -13.81 -5.52 -14.20
N GLY A 19 -14.03 -4.76 -13.13
CA GLY A 19 -13.37 -4.97 -11.83
C GLY A 19 -12.10 -4.16 -11.58
N VAL A 20 -11.89 -3.05 -12.30
CA VAL A 20 -10.83 -2.09 -11.95
C VAL A 20 -11.33 -1.17 -10.84
N GLU A 21 -11.25 -1.66 -9.59
CA GLU A 21 -11.74 -0.94 -8.41
C GLU A 21 -10.86 0.24 -7.97
N ASN A 22 -9.53 0.11 -8.08
CA ASN A 22 -8.58 1.14 -7.73
C ASN A 22 -8.73 2.35 -8.68
N ILE A 23 -9.10 3.49 -8.11
CA ILE A 23 -9.38 4.73 -8.86
C ILE A 23 -8.14 5.25 -9.60
N ASP A 24 -6.98 5.27 -8.96
CA ASP A 24 -5.74 5.75 -9.57
C ASP A 24 -5.39 4.94 -10.84
N LEU A 25 -5.52 3.61 -10.76
CA LEU A 25 -5.30 2.73 -11.89
C LEU A 25 -6.37 2.90 -12.97
N ARG A 26 -7.64 3.09 -12.59
CA ARG A 26 -8.71 3.32 -13.56
C ARG A 26 -8.47 4.60 -14.35
N ASP A 27 -8.09 5.67 -13.67
CA ASP A 27 -7.84 6.97 -14.29
C ASP A 27 -6.62 6.91 -15.22
N ASP A 28 -5.56 6.22 -14.81
CA ASP A 28 -4.36 5.97 -15.63
C ASP A 28 -4.69 5.15 -16.90
N LEU A 29 -5.46 4.07 -16.74
CA LEU A 29 -5.92 3.25 -17.88
C LEU A 29 -6.86 4.03 -18.80
N LEU A 30 -7.75 4.85 -18.24
CA LEU A 30 -8.63 5.71 -19.03
C LEU A 30 -7.82 6.68 -19.88
N ASP A 31 -6.86 7.39 -19.29
CA ASP A 31 -5.99 8.34 -20.00
C ASP A 31 -5.18 7.65 -21.11
N HIS A 32 -4.61 6.49 -20.82
CA HIS A 32 -3.84 5.71 -21.79
C HIS A 32 -4.68 5.14 -22.93
N ILE A 33 -5.89 4.66 -22.65
CA ILE A 33 -6.81 4.19 -23.69
C ILE A 33 -7.28 5.37 -24.55
N CYS A 34 -7.65 6.50 -23.93
CA CYS A 34 -8.07 7.70 -24.65
C CYS A 34 -6.96 8.20 -25.58
N THR A 35 -5.76 8.41 -25.04
CA THR A 35 -4.58 8.85 -25.81
C THR A 35 -4.24 7.88 -26.93
N TYR A 36 -4.39 6.57 -26.74
CA TYR A 36 -4.15 5.59 -27.79
C TYR A 36 -5.16 5.71 -28.95
N ILE A 37 -6.45 5.86 -28.64
CA ILE A 37 -7.51 6.01 -29.65
C ILE A 37 -7.34 7.33 -30.41
N GLU A 38 -6.97 8.40 -29.72
CA GLU A 38 -6.82 9.72 -30.34
C GLU A 38 -5.69 9.78 -31.36
N ASN A 39 -4.60 9.06 -31.10
CA ASN A 39 -3.41 8.97 -31.96
C ASN A 39 -3.57 8.01 -33.15
N GLN A 40 -4.72 7.37 -33.34
CA GLN A 40 -4.98 6.47 -34.46
C GLN A 40 -5.82 7.17 -35.55
N ASP A 41 -5.50 6.87 -36.81
CA ASP A 41 -6.14 7.46 -38.00
C ASP A 41 -7.41 6.71 -38.46
N SER A 42 -7.93 5.77 -37.65
CA SER A 42 -9.18 5.06 -37.94
C SER A 42 -10.40 5.79 -37.38
N GLU A 43 -11.56 5.63 -38.03
CA GLU A 43 -12.83 6.22 -37.61
C GLU A 43 -13.68 5.28 -36.73
N ASP A 44 -13.36 3.98 -36.68
CA ASP A 44 -14.14 3.02 -35.88
C ASP A 44 -13.66 2.96 -34.42
N PHE A 45 -14.40 3.62 -33.53
CA PHE A 45 -14.16 3.60 -32.09
C PHE A 45 -14.13 2.18 -31.50
N ASN A 46 -15.04 1.30 -31.91
CA ASN A 46 -15.13 -0.03 -31.32
C ASN A 46 -13.91 -0.86 -31.69
N GLU A 47 -13.45 -0.76 -32.93
CA GLU A 47 -12.23 -1.42 -33.38
C GLU A 47 -11.01 -0.89 -32.62
N LEU A 48 -10.86 0.44 -32.54
CA LEU A 48 -9.76 1.08 -31.82
C LEU A 48 -9.77 0.76 -30.32
N TYR A 49 -10.94 0.66 -29.71
CA TYR A 49 -11.09 0.29 -28.31
C TYR A 49 -10.68 -1.16 -28.06
N GLN A 50 -11.10 -2.10 -28.91
CA GLN A 50 -10.66 -3.49 -28.81
C GLN A 50 -9.14 -3.62 -29.01
N GLN A 51 -8.57 -2.88 -29.96
CA GLN A 51 -7.12 -2.82 -30.16
C GLN A 51 -6.41 -2.23 -28.93
N ALA A 52 -6.95 -1.18 -28.31
CA ALA A 52 -6.42 -0.59 -27.08
C ALA A 52 -6.39 -1.62 -25.95
N LEU A 53 -7.53 -2.30 -25.71
CA LEU A 53 -7.62 -3.35 -24.71
C LEU A 53 -6.62 -4.48 -24.98
N GLN A 54 -6.47 -4.92 -26.23
CA GLN A 54 -5.49 -5.94 -26.59
C GLN A 54 -4.06 -5.46 -26.35
N LYS A 55 -3.74 -4.22 -26.71
CA LYS A 55 -2.41 -3.61 -26.53
C LYS A 55 -2.01 -3.50 -25.07
N PHE A 56 -2.94 -3.13 -24.20
CA PHE A 56 -2.69 -2.97 -22.75
C PHE A 56 -2.90 -4.28 -21.95
N GLY A 57 -3.17 -5.41 -22.62
CA GLY A 57 -3.25 -6.74 -22.02
C GLY A 57 -4.63 -7.14 -21.47
N GLY A 58 -5.64 -6.30 -21.67
CA GLY A 58 -7.04 -6.55 -21.34
C GLY A 58 -7.34 -6.57 -19.84
N TYR A 59 -8.61 -6.81 -19.52
CA TYR A 59 -9.13 -6.71 -18.14
C TYR A 59 -8.44 -7.66 -17.14
N ALA A 60 -8.03 -8.85 -17.58
CA ALA A 60 -7.30 -9.79 -16.73
C ALA A 60 -5.94 -9.20 -16.29
N SER A 61 -5.23 -8.53 -17.20
CA SER A 61 -3.97 -7.85 -16.90
C SER A 61 -4.18 -6.71 -15.92
N PHE A 62 -5.22 -5.88 -16.11
CA PHE A 62 -5.53 -4.77 -15.21
C PHE A 62 -5.83 -5.25 -13.78
N LYS A 63 -6.59 -6.35 -13.65
CA LYS A 63 -6.86 -6.96 -12.36
C LYS A 63 -5.57 -7.49 -11.70
N ASN A 64 -4.70 -8.14 -12.46
CA ASN A 64 -3.42 -8.62 -11.94
C ASN A 64 -2.52 -7.47 -11.50
N LEU A 65 -2.47 -6.37 -12.25
CA LEU A 65 -1.70 -5.18 -11.90
C LEU A 65 -2.18 -4.56 -10.59
N GLN A 66 -3.50 -4.49 -10.38
CA GLN A 66 -4.08 -4.05 -9.12
C GLN A 66 -3.70 -4.96 -7.95
N LEU A 67 -3.79 -6.28 -8.14
CA LEU A 67 -3.41 -7.25 -7.12
C LEU A 67 -1.93 -7.12 -6.74
N GLU A 68 -1.05 -7.01 -7.74
CA GLU A 68 0.38 -6.81 -7.51
C GLU A 68 0.65 -5.50 -6.77
N THR A 69 0.04 -4.40 -7.21
CA THR A 69 0.16 -3.09 -6.55
C THR A 69 -0.31 -3.14 -5.10
N ASN A 70 -1.44 -3.81 -4.84
CA ASN A 70 -1.97 -3.99 -3.49
C ASN A 70 -1.03 -4.82 -2.62
N HIS A 71 -0.46 -5.91 -3.16
CA HIS A 71 0.54 -6.70 -2.46
C HIS A 71 1.81 -5.92 -2.16
N GLN A 72 2.30 -5.11 -3.10
CA GLN A 72 3.47 -4.25 -2.90
C GLN A 72 3.20 -3.16 -1.84
N LYS A 73 2.03 -2.50 -1.87
CA LYS A 73 1.61 -1.54 -0.86
C LYS A 73 1.58 -2.19 0.53
N PHE A 74 0.94 -3.34 0.65
CA PHE A 74 0.88 -4.09 1.91
C PHE A 74 2.28 -4.51 2.40
N ALA A 75 3.13 -5.04 1.53
CA ALA A 75 4.50 -5.42 1.87
C ALA A 75 5.30 -4.21 2.41
N LYS A 76 5.19 -3.04 1.76
CA LYS A 76 5.84 -1.80 2.19
C LYS A 76 5.36 -1.36 3.57
N GLU A 77 4.07 -1.50 3.86
CA GLU A 77 3.49 -1.14 5.15
C GLU A 77 3.97 -2.07 6.26
N ILE A 78 4.02 -3.38 6.01
CA ILE A 78 4.56 -4.37 6.96
C ILE A 78 6.06 -4.12 7.21
N ILE A 79 6.84 -3.81 6.18
CA ILE A 79 8.26 -3.45 6.32
C ILE A 79 8.41 -2.21 7.22
N THR A 80 7.57 -1.19 7.03
CA THR A 80 7.59 0.02 7.86
C THR A 80 7.29 -0.31 9.32
N ILE A 81 6.27 -1.13 9.60
CA ILE A 81 5.95 -1.55 10.98
C ILE A 81 7.11 -2.34 11.59
N ASN A 82 7.74 -3.25 10.83
CA ASN A 82 8.88 -4.01 11.31
C ASN A 82 10.08 -3.12 11.64
N LYS A 83 10.34 -2.07 10.84
CA LYS A 83 11.38 -1.07 11.15
C LYS A 83 11.10 -0.34 12.46
N VAL A 84 9.85 0.08 12.70
CA VAL A 84 9.45 0.72 13.96
C VAL A 84 9.64 -0.22 15.15
N LYS A 85 9.19 -1.48 15.02
CA LYS A 85 9.37 -2.50 16.06
C LYS A 85 10.85 -2.77 16.36
N PHE A 86 11.69 -2.82 15.32
CA PHE A 86 13.13 -3.01 15.47
C PHE A 86 13.77 -1.83 16.22
N ALA A 87 13.50 -0.59 15.80
CA ALA A 87 14.02 0.61 16.45
C ALA A 87 13.56 0.73 17.92
N ALA A 88 12.28 0.46 18.19
CA ALA A 88 11.74 0.45 19.54
C ALA A 88 12.36 -0.66 20.41
N GLY A 89 12.52 -1.87 19.85
CA GLY A 89 13.18 -2.98 20.53
C GLY A 89 14.63 -2.68 20.88
N PHE A 90 15.37 -2.05 19.97
CA PHE A 90 16.73 -1.59 20.22
C PHE A 90 16.79 -0.55 21.36
N LEU A 91 15.87 0.43 21.34
CA LEU A 91 15.76 1.43 22.41
C LEU A 91 15.46 0.80 23.77
N ILE A 92 14.56 -0.20 23.81
CA ILE A 92 14.24 -0.94 25.04
C ILE A 92 15.49 -1.63 25.58
N ILE A 93 16.24 -2.35 24.74
CA ILE A 93 17.48 -3.03 25.16
C ILE A 93 18.48 -2.03 25.73
N LEU A 94 18.66 -0.88 25.08
CA LEU A 94 19.55 0.18 25.59
C LEU A 94 19.11 0.69 26.97
N LEU A 95 17.82 0.99 27.14
CA LEU A 95 17.28 1.44 28.42
C LEU A 95 17.46 0.39 29.53
N LEU A 96 17.29 -0.89 29.22
CA LEU A 96 17.51 -1.98 30.16
C LEU A 96 18.99 -2.11 30.55
N VAL A 97 19.91 -2.04 29.59
CA VAL A 97 21.35 -2.06 29.88
C VAL A 97 21.76 -0.87 30.75
N VAL A 98 21.29 0.33 30.42
CA VAL A 98 21.53 1.54 31.24
C VAL A 98 20.95 1.37 32.64
N SER A 99 19.72 0.87 32.77
CA SER A 99 19.10 0.57 34.06
C SER A 99 19.94 -0.38 34.90
N LEU A 100 20.44 -1.47 34.30
CA LEU A 100 21.26 -2.47 34.98
C LEU A 100 22.58 -1.89 35.45
N VAL A 101 23.28 -1.11 34.61
CA VAL A 101 24.54 -0.46 35.00
C VAL A 101 24.31 0.51 36.16
N PHE A 102 23.25 1.31 36.10
CA PHE A 102 22.91 2.24 37.19
C PHE A 102 22.59 1.50 38.49
N GLN A 103 21.91 0.36 38.40
CA GLN A 103 21.62 -0.49 39.56
C GLN A 103 22.91 -1.08 40.17
N MET A 104 23.85 -1.52 39.34
CA MET A 104 25.15 -2.04 39.80
C MET A 104 26.02 -0.95 40.43
N MET A 105 26.04 0.24 39.84
CA MET A 105 26.82 1.39 40.33
C MET A 105 26.14 2.10 41.52
N GLN A 106 24.97 1.63 41.96
CA GLN A 106 24.11 2.26 42.97
C GLN A 106 23.78 3.73 42.66
N TRP A 107 23.73 4.08 41.38
CA TRP A 107 23.37 5.42 40.96
C TRP A 107 21.86 5.65 41.08
N PRO A 108 21.44 6.87 41.44
CA PRO A 108 20.02 7.20 41.44
C PRO A 108 19.45 7.05 40.02
N TYR A 109 18.14 6.86 39.90
CA TYR A 109 17.39 6.74 38.63
C TYR A 109 17.44 5.40 37.88
N ALA A 110 18.07 4.34 38.42
CA ALA A 110 18.01 3.00 37.81
C ALA A 110 16.56 2.56 37.50
N ASN A 111 15.66 2.71 38.48
CA ASN A 111 14.25 2.35 38.34
C ASN A 111 13.49 3.22 37.31
N ALA A 112 13.95 4.45 37.04
CA ALA A 112 13.32 5.32 36.06
C ALA A 112 13.57 4.80 34.63
N TYR A 113 14.80 4.34 34.34
CA TYR A 113 15.14 3.72 33.05
C TYR A 113 14.41 2.38 32.85
N LEU A 114 14.28 1.58 33.91
CA LEU A 114 13.48 0.35 33.87
C LEU A 114 12.01 0.64 33.54
N LEU A 115 11.40 1.62 34.22
CA LEU A 115 10.02 2.02 33.98
C LEU A 115 9.85 2.57 32.55
N ALA A 116 10.80 3.34 32.05
CA ALA A 116 10.79 3.84 30.68
C ALA A 116 10.84 2.69 29.67
N ALA A 117 11.68 1.67 29.89
CA ALA A 117 11.75 0.48 29.02
C ALA A 117 10.41 -0.28 28.98
N ILE A 118 9.76 -0.44 30.15
CA ILE A 118 8.44 -1.05 30.27
C ILE A 118 7.39 -0.19 29.55
N ALA A 119 7.41 1.12 29.75
CA ALA A 119 6.48 2.05 29.12
C ALA A 119 6.59 2.02 27.59
N VAL A 120 7.80 2.03 27.03
CA VAL A 120 8.01 1.91 25.57
C VAL A 120 7.52 0.54 25.07
N SER A 121 7.74 -0.53 25.83
CA SER A 121 7.24 -1.86 25.46
C SER A 121 5.70 -1.90 25.37
N VAL A 122 5.02 -1.32 26.36
CA VAL A 122 3.55 -1.32 26.42
C VAL A 122 2.95 -0.31 25.44
N LEU A 123 3.54 0.87 25.26
CA LEU A 123 2.97 1.95 24.46
C LEU A 123 3.39 1.91 22.99
N VAL A 124 4.48 1.21 22.64
CA VAL A 124 4.98 1.16 21.25
C VAL A 124 4.89 -0.24 20.67
N ILE A 125 5.47 -1.25 21.33
CA ILE A 125 5.52 -2.62 20.78
C ILE A 125 4.12 -3.24 20.71
N LEU A 126 3.33 -3.07 21.77
CA LEU A 126 1.98 -3.64 21.88
C LEU A 126 1.02 -3.04 20.82
N PRO A 127 0.90 -1.71 20.68
CA PRO A 127 0.08 -1.12 19.61
C PRO A 127 0.59 -1.46 18.22
N ALA A 128 1.92 -1.45 17.99
CA ALA A 128 2.48 -1.86 16.70
C ALA A 128 2.15 -3.31 16.35
N HIS A 129 2.12 -4.20 17.34
CA HIS A 129 1.74 -5.60 17.15
C HIS A 129 0.26 -5.76 16.78
N PHE A 130 -0.64 -5.13 17.54
CA PHE A 130 -2.08 -5.17 17.24
C PHE A 130 -2.39 -4.51 15.90
N TYR A 131 -1.75 -3.39 15.59
CA TYR A 131 -1.91 -2.72 14.30
C TYR A 131 -1.46 -3.59 13.13
N ALA A 132 -0.31 -4.28 13.26
CA ALA A 132 0.14 -5.24 12.25
C ALA A 132 -0.85 -6.40 12.07
N ALA A 133 -1.39 -6.94 13.17
CA ALA A 133 -2.36 -8.03 13.13
C ALA A 133 -3.68 -7.60 12.47
N TYR A 134 -4.20 -6.42 12.82
CA TYR A 134 -5.39 -5.82 12.22
C TYR A 134 -5.20 -5.58 10.72
N LYS A 135 -4.06 -5.02 10.33
CA LYS A 135 -3.76 -4.75 8.92
C LYS A 135 -3.66 -6.03 8.10
N LYS A 136 -3.04 -7.06 8.68
CA LYS A 136 -2.97 -8.39 8.09
C LYS A 136 -4.34 -9.04 7.96
N SER A 137 -5.26 -8.83 8.92
CA SER A 137 -6.61 -9.38 8.82
C SER A 137 -7.40 -8.73 7.69
N ILE A 138 -7.33 -7.40 7.52
CA ILE A 138 -8.02 -6.72 6.41
C ILE A 138 -7.51 -7.25 5.05
N HIS A 139 -6.20 -7.34 4.88
CA HIS A 139 -5.61 -7.77 3.61
C HIS A 139 -5.82 -9.27 3.29
N LYS A 140 -6.23 -10.09 4.27
CA LYS A 140 -6.60 -11.50 4.02
C LYS A 140 -7.99 -11.63 3.37
N TYR A 141 -8.81 -10.58 3.44
CA TYR A 141 -10.20 -10.57 2.97
C TYR A 141 -10.47 -9.57 1.85
N SER A 142 -9.43 -8.87 1.36
CA SER A 142 -9.46 -7.99 0.19
C SER A 142 -8.63 -8.59 -0.93
#